data_AF-A0A352RZ69-F1
#
_entry.id   AF-A0A352RZ69-F1
#
_cell.length_a   1.000
_cell.length_b   1.000
_cell.length_c   1.000
_cell.angle_alpha   90.00
_cell.angle_beta   90.00
_cell.angle_gamma   90.00
#
_symmetry.space_group_name_H-M   'P 1'
#
loop_
_entity.id
_entity.type
_entity.pdbx_description
1 polymer ?
#
loop_
_entity_poly.entity_id
_entity_poly.type
_entity_poly.pdbx_seq_one_letter_code
_entity_poly.pdbx_strand_id
1 'polypeptide(L)'
;HDKDAVRAALSKWKAEDFEAAASDAGMVVAAMRTYDEWQAHPQAQALRGLPPVIIERIGDAPPMPLPAFAPQAEINVDARPLSGVRVLDFTRIIAGPVAGRTLAAHGADVLLVSAAHLPSIPPLVIDTGRGKRSCQLDLRDADDKRALHKLLHGADVVVQGYRPNGLAELGVGAEAAARARPGIVYVSLSAYGHVGPWAGKRG
;
A
#
# COMPACT_ATOMS: atom_id res chain seq x y z
N HIS A 1 27.01 11.97 3.10
CA HIS A 1 27.16 12.63 1.79
C HIS A 1 27.46 14.11 2.00
N ASP A 2 28.36 14.67 1.20
CA ASP A 2 28.63 16.11 1.18
C ASP A 2 27.49 16.83 0.46
N LYS A 3 26.80 17.73 1.17
CA LYS A 3 25.63 18.46 0.65
C LYS A 3 26.01 19.40 -0.49
N ASP A 4 27.19 20.02 -0.43
CA ASP A 4 27.62 21.00 -1.43
C ASP A 4 28.02 20.30 -2.73
N ALA A 5 28.68 19.14 -2.64
CA ALA A 5 28.95 18.29 -3.79
C ALA A 5 27.66 17.82 -4.50
N VAL A 6 26.64 17.39 -3.74
CA VAL A 6 25.34 17.00 -4.32
C VAL A 6 24.67 18.18 -5.00
N ARG A 7 24.66 19.36 -4.36
CA ARG A 7 24.11 20.58 -4.95
C ARG A 7 24.81 20.95 -6.26
N ALA A 8 26.14 20.91 -6.29
CA ALA A 8 26.93 21.24 -7.47
C ALA A 8 26.74 20.22 -8.62
N ALA A 9 26.44 18.96 -8.30
CA ALA A 9 26.09 17.96 -9.30
C ALA A 9 24.69 18.20 -9.87
N LEU A 10 23.70 18.46 -9.02
CA LEU A 10 22.31 18.67 -9.43
C LEU A 10 22.09 20.01 -10.16
N SER A 11 22.89 21.04 -9.89
CA SER A 11 22.77 22.35 -10.57
C SER A 11 23.06 22.31 -12.07
N LYS A 12 23.63 21.20 -12.56
CA LYS A 12 23.91 20.98 -13.99
C LYS A 12 22.72 20.38 -14.75
N TRP A 13 21.65 20.01 -14.04
CA TRP A 13 20.47 19.39 -14.61
C TRP A 13 19.29 20.36 -14.64
N LYS A 14 18.43 20.20 -15.66
CA LYS A 14 17.04 20.63 -15.51
C LYS A 14 16.33 19.63 -14.59
N ALA A 15 15.42 20.12 -13.75
CA ALA A 15 14.79 19.29 -12.72
C ALA A 15 14.02 18.11 -13.31
N GLU A 16 13.29 18.33 -14.41
CA GLU A 16 12.50 17.33 -15.12
C GLU A 16 13.39 16.29 -15.81
N ASP A 17 14.49 16.72 -16.42
CA ASP A 17 15.46 15.82 -17.08
C ASP A 17 16.10 14.88 -16.04
N PHE A 18 16.44 15.41 -14.86
CA PHE A 18 16.96 14.59 -13.76
C PHE A 18 15.88 13.66 -13.18
N GLU A 19 14.65 14.15 -13.02
CA GLU A 19 13.53 13.34 -12.55
C GLU A 19 13.30 12.13 -13.47
N ALA A 20 13.31 12.35 -14.79
CA ALA A 20 13.17 11.29 -15.78
C ALA A 20 14.35 10.29 -15.68
N ALA A 21 15.58 10.78 -15.76
CA ALA A 21 16.77 9.93 -15.74
C ALA A 21 16.88 9.09 -14.45
N ALA A 22 16.61 9.69 -13.29
CA ALA A 22 16.64 8.98 -12.01
C ALA A 22 15.47 7.99 -11.86
N SER A 23 14.28 8.34 -12.35
CA SER A 23 13.13 7.44 -12.39
C SER A 23 13.39 6.22 -13.28
N ASP A 24 14.02 6.41 -14.45
CA ASP A 24 14.41 5.33 -15.36
C ASP A 24 15.46 4.40 -14.73
N ALA A 25 16.32 4.96 -13.88
CA ALA A 25 17.24 4.19 -13.04
C ALA A 25 16.58 3.54 -11.81
N GLY A 26 15.25 3.67 -11.64
CA GLY A 26 14.48 3.07 -10.57
C GLY A 26 14.53 3.81 -9.22
N MET A 27 15.04 5.04 -9.20
CA MET A 27 15.06 5.89 -8.02
C MET A 27 13.70 6.58 -7.81
N VAL A 28 13.44 7.00 -6.57
CA VAL A 28 12.25 7.77 -6.21
C VAL A 28 12.63 9.23 -6.07
N VAL A 29 12.33 10.03 -7.10
CA VAL A 29 12.53 11.47 -7.12
C VAL A 29 11.37 12.17 -7.82
N ALA A 30 11.13 13.42 -7.45
CA ALA A 30 10.17 14.28 -8.10
C ALA A 30 10.76 15.68 -8.30
N ALA A 31 10.58 16.24 -9.50
CA ALA A 31 10.85 17.64 -9.77
C ALA A 31 9.78 18.50 -9.07
N MET A 32 10.24 19.51 -8.33
CA MET A 32 9.34 20.47 -7.71
C MET A 32 8.70 21.33 -8.80
N ARG A 33 7.37 21.42 -8.76
CA ARG A 33 6.57 22.16 -9.75
C ARG A 33 5.66 23.13 -9.02
N THR A 34 5.42 24.28 -9.64
CA THR A 34 4.33 25.17 -9.26
C THR A 34 2.99 24.51 -9.49
N TYR A 35 1.93 25.09 -8.93
CA TYR A 35 0.57 24.58 -9.12
C TYR A 35 0.16 24.59 -10.61
N ASP A 36 0.49 25.65 -11.34
CA ASP A 36 0.12 25.79 -12.75
C ASP A 36 0.89 24.79 -13.64
N GLU A 37 2.19 24.59 -13.37
CA GLU A 37 2.98 23.55 -14.04
C GLU A 37 2.43 22.15 -13.76
N TRP A 38 2.04 21.87 -12.51
CA TRP A 38 1.41 20.60 -12.16
C TRP A 38 0.06 20.44 -12.86
N GLN A 39 -0.80 21.46 -12.84
CA GLN A 39 -2.10 21.41 -13.52
C GLN A 39 -1.93 21.17 -15.03
N ALA A 40 -0.92 21.75 -15.67
CA ALA A 40 -0.62 21.50 -17.08
C ALA A 40 0.02 20.12 -17.35
N HIS A 41 0.56 19.47 -16.32
CA HIS A 41 1.30 18.22 -16.47
C HIS A 41 0.39 17.07 -16.98
N PRO A 42 0.85 16.22 -17.93
CA PRO A 42 0.03 15.13 -18.47
C PRO A 42 -0.49 14.15 -17.42
N GLN A 43 0.28 13.90 -16.34
CA GLN A 43 -0.20 13.07 -15.23
C GLN A 43 -1.39 13.71 -14.50
N ALA A 44 -1.34 15.01 -14.21
CA ALA A 44 -2.45 15.69 -13.53
C ALA A 44 -3.70 15.72 -14.41
N GLN A 45 -3.53 15.92 -15.72
CA GLN A 45 -4.63 15.84 -16.69
C GLN A 45 -5.24 14.44 -16.73
N ALA A 46 -4.42 13.38 -16.71
CA ALA A 46 -4.92 12.00 -16.68
C ALA A 46 -5.71 11.67 -15.40
N LEU A 47 -5.34 12.27 -14.26
CA LEU A 47 -6.05 12.08 -12.99
C LEU A 47 -7.29 12.97 -12.85
N ARG A 48 -7.47 13.97 -13.73
CA ARG A 48 -8.56 14.94 -13.62
C ARG A 48 -9.91 14.24 -13.74
N GLY A 49 -10.76 14.42 -12.74
CA GLY A 49 -12.11 13.85 -12.69
C GLY A 49 -12.17 12.43 -12.12
N LEU A 50 -11.03 11.79 -11.81
CA LEU A 50 -11.05 10.53 -11.07
C LEU A 50 -11.38 10.77 -9.60
N PRO A 51 -12.18 9.89 -8.96
CA PRO A 51 -12.45 10.00 -7.54
C PRO A 51 -11.19 9.62 -6.74
N PRO A 52 -11.03 10.13 -5.50
CA PRO A 52 -9.92 9.75 -4.63
C PRO A 52 -9.87 8.26 -4.28
N VAL A 53 -11.02 7.57 -4.37
CA VAL A 53 -11.15 6.13 -4.13
C VAL A 53 -11.97 5.53 -5.28
N ILE A 54 -11.45 4.45 -5.84
CA ILE A 54 -12.12 3.66 -6.87
C ILE A 54 -12.40 2.28 -6.28
N ILE A 55 -13.63 1.81 -6.49
CA ILE A 55 -14.09 0.51 -6.02
C ILE A 55 -14.42 -0.33 -7.25
N GLU A 56 -13.71 -1.45 -7.39
CA GLU A 56 -13.87 -2.38 -8.50
C GLU A 56 -14.26 -3.75 -7.97
N ARG A 57 -15.09 -4.46 -8.72
CA ARG A 57 -15.42 -5.84 -8.43
C ARG A 57 -14.31 -6.74 -8.96
N ILE A 58 -13.65 -7.48 -8.07
CA ILE A 58 -12.55 -8.41 -8.41
C ILE A 58 -12.97 -9.90 -8.38
N GLY A 59 -14.27 -10.16 -8.27
CA GLY A 59 -14.87 -11.51 -8.31
C GLY A 59 -16.37 -11.52 -8.03
N ASP A 60 -17.00 -12.68 -8.23
CA ASP A 60 -18.46 -12.87 -8.14
C ASP A 60 -18.94 -13.47 -6.82
N ALA A 61 -18.08 -13.49 -5.80
CA ALA A 61 -18.46 -13.99 -4.48
C ALA A 61 -19.66 -13.21 -3.92
N PRO A 62 -20.60 -13.89 -3.25
CA PRO A 62 -21.69 -13.20 -2.57
C PRO A 62 -21.14 -12.27 -1.48
N PRO A 63 -21.82 -11.16 -1.15
CA PRO A 63 -21.44 -10.31 -0.04
C PRO A 63 -21.32 -11.14 1.24
N MET A 64 -20.20 -10.99 1.93
CA MET A 64 -20.02 -11.61 3.24
C MET A 64 -20.53 -10.68 4.33
N PRO A 65 -21.34 -11.17 5.28
CA PRO A 65 -21.73 -10.38 6.43
C PRO A 65 -20.51 -10.11 7.30
N LEU A 66 -20.26 -8.83 7.60
CA LEU A 66 -19.32 -8.45 8.64
C LEU A 66 -19.92 -8.80 10.02
N PRO A 67 -19.08 -9.04 11.04
CA PRO A 67 -19.56 -9.22 12.41
C PRO A 67 -20.52 -8.09 12.80
N ALA A 68 -21.69 -8.45 13.30
CA ALA A 68 -22.73 -7.47 13.62
C ALA A 68 -22.24 -6.51 14.70
N PHE A 69 -22.26 -5.21 14.41
CA PHE A 69 -22.05 -4.18 15.41
C PHE A 69 -23.33 -4.05 16.25
N ALA A 70 -23.27 -4.38 17.54
CA ALA A 70 -24.42 -4.22 18.43
C ALA A 70 -24.78 -2.73 18.53
N PRO A 71 -25.98 -2.27 18.13
CA PRO A 71 -26.31 -0.85 18.00
C PRO A 71 -26.33 -0.06 19.32
N GLN A 72 -26.18 -0.75 20.46
CA GLN A 72 -26.23 -0.17 21.81
C GLN A 72 -25.14 -0.71 22.75
N ALA A 73 -24.06 -1.32 22.24
CA ALA A 73 -22.94 -1.57 23.13
C ALA A 73 -22.36 -0.21 23.56
N GLU A 74 -22.39 0.07 24.86
CA GLU A 74 -21.56 1.14 25.42
C GLU A 74 -20.16 1.07 24.78
N ILE A 75 -19.52 2.23 24.55
CA ILE A 75 -18.15 2.25 24.01
C ILE A 75 -17.26 1.44 24.97
N ASN A 76 -17.05 0.17 24.64
CA ASN A 76 -16.22 -0.74 25.36
C ASN A 76 -15.24 -1.38 24.37
N VAL A 77 -14.10 -1.81 24.88
CA VAL A 77 -13.00 -2.35 24.06
C VAL A 77 -13.37 -3.63 23.31
N ASP A 78 -14.49 -4.26 23.67
CA ASP A 78 -15.01 -5.50 23.11
C ASP A 78 -15.99 -5.25 21.93
N ALA A 79 -16.55 -4.04 21.82
CA ALA A 79 -17.51 -3.63 20.80
C ALA A 79 -16.87 -2.69 19.76
N ARG A 80 -15.71 -3.07 19.21
CA ARG A 80 -15.06 -2.30 18.13
C ARG A 80 -15.60 -2.69 16.75
N PRO A 81 -15.76 -1.74 15.82
CA PRO A 81 -16.49 -1.97 14.56
C PRO A 81 -15.81 -2.93 13.59
N LEU A 82 -14.50 -3.18 13.74
CA LEU A 82 -13.75 -4.17 12.94
C LEU A 82 -13.33 -5.39 13.76
N SER A 83 -13.92 -5.61 14.95
CA SER A 83 -13.69 -6.82 15.73
C SER A 83 -13.95 -8.07 14.87
N GLY A 84 -12.98 -8.97 14.83
CA GLY A 84 -13.04 -10.21 14.04
C GLY A 84 -12.56 -10.10 12.60
N VAL A 85 -12.31 -8.88 12.09
CA VAL A 85 -11.75 -8.66 10.74
C VAL A 85 -10.24 -8.92 10.76
N ARG A 86 -9.74 -9.72 9.82
CA ARG A 86 -8.31 -10.02 9.66
C ARG A 86 -7.72 -9.30 8.45
N VAL A 87 -6.61 -8.59 8.67
CA VAL A 87 -5.97 -7.75 7.66
C VAL A 87 -4.53 -8.20 7.44
N LEU A 88 -4.16 -8.47 6.19
CA LEU A 88 -2.77 -8.60 5.77
C LEU A 88 -2.27 -7.26 5.23
N ASP A 89 -1.32 -6.67 5.94
CA ASP A 89 -0.72 -5.39 5.63
C ASP A 89 0.66 -5.61 4.97
N PHE A 90 0.75 -5.31 3.67
CA PHE A 90 1.99 -5.37 2.88
C PHE A 90 2.60 -3.99 2.65
N THR A 91 2.19 -2.99 3.40
CA THR A 91 2.57 -1.60 3.18
C THR A 91 3.83 -1.21 3.95
N ARG A 92 4.44 -0.09 3.54
CA ARG A 92 5.62 0.49 4.19
C ARG A 92 5.54 2.01 4.23
N ILE A 93 6.51 2.60 4.92
CA ILE A 93 6.70 4.05 5.04
C ILE A 93 5.60 4.69 5.88
N ILE A 94 4.58 5.32 5.27
CA ILE A 94 3.60 6.15 6.00
C ILE A 94 2.16 5.87 5.59
N ALA A 95 1.78 6.13 4.34
CA ALA A 95 0.36 6.13 3.92
C ALA A 95 -0.36 4.80 4.22
N GLY A 96 0.22 3.68 3.77
CA GLY A 96 -0.33 2.36 4.04
C GLY A 96 -0.25 1.94 5.51
N PRO A 97 0.90 2.11 6.21
CA PRO A 97 0.98 1.76 7.63
C PRO A 97 0.02 2.56 8.52
N VAL A 98 -0.27 3.82 8.17
CA VAL A 98 -1.32 4.62 8.82
C VAL A 98 -2.70 4.00 8.60
N ALA A 99 -3.02 3.53 7.39
CA ALA A 99 -4.27 2.79 7.15
C ALA A 99 -4.35 1.52 8.02
N GLY A 100 -3.28 0.72 8.06
CA GLY A 100 -3.20 -0.46 8.92
C GLY A 100 -3.36 -0.15 10.41
N ARG A 101 -2.70 0.91 10.92
CA ARG A 101 -2.86 1.39 12.30
C ARG A 101 -4.29 1.79 12.61
N THR A 102 -4.94 2.47 11.67
CA THR A 102 -6.35 2.89 11.81
C THR A 102 -7.27 1.68 11.88
N LEU A 103 -7.07 0.65 11.03
CA LEU A 103 -7.85 -0.59 11.09
C LEU A 103 -7.67 -1.31 12.44
N ALA A 104 -6.43 -1.41 12.93
CA ALA A 104 -6.13 -2.01 14.23
C ALA A 104 -6.79 -1.24 15.41
N ALA A 105 -6.75 0.10 15.36
CA ALA A 105 -7.42 0.94 16.36
C ALA A 105 -8.93 0.70 16.42
N HIS A 106 -9.54 0.35 15.28
CA HIS A 106 -10.95 0.00 15.16
C HIS A 106 -11.25 -1.49 15.37
N GLY A 107 -10.29 -2.29 15.85
CA GLY A 107 -10.51 -3.67 16.31
C GLY A 107 -10.07 -4.79 15.38
N ALA A 108 -9.54 -4.47 14.20
CA ALA A 108 -9.05 -5.49 13.27
C ALA A 108 -7.78 -6.18 13.79
N ASP A 109 -7.63 -7.49 13.50
CA ASP A 109 -6.36 -8.22 13.65
C ASP A 109 -5.48 -7.94 12.43
N VAL A 110 -4.56 -6.98 12.58
CA VAL A 110 -3.69 -6.52 11.49
C VAL A 110 -2.31 -7.16 11.61
N LEU A 111 -1.93 -7.93 10.60
CA LEU A 111 -0.61 -8.54 10.47
C LEU A 111 0.20 -7.85 9.36
N LEU A 112 1.24 -7.12 9.78
CA LEU A 112 2.26 -6.57 8.88
C LEU A 112 3.17 -7.70 8.38
N VAL A 113 3.16 -7.92 7.06
CA VAL A 113 4.04 -8.88 6.39
C VAL A 113 5.23 -8.13 5.79
N SER A 114 6.44 -8.42 6.27
CA SER A 114 7.69 -7.86 5.73
C SER A 114 8.71 -8.96 5.45
N ALA A 115 9.95 -8.60 5.12
CA ALA A 115 11.07 -9.54 5.00
C ALA A 115 12.37 -8.82 5.38
N ALA A 116 13.40 -9.58 5.77
CA ALA A 116 14.68 -9.02 6.21
C ALA A 116 15.37 -8.16 5.13
N HIS A 117 15.16 -8.47 3.85
CA HIS A 117 15.74 -7.74 2.72
C HIS A 117 15.01 -6.43 2.39
N LEU A 118 13.86 -6.17 3.03
CA LEU A 118 13.03 -5.01 2.73
C LEU A 118 13.37 -3.85 3.68
N PRO A 119 13.37 -2.60 3.18
CA PRO A 119 13.76 -1.46 3.99
C PRO A 119 12.80 -1.27 5.16
N SER A 120 13.38 -0.97 6.33
CA SER A 120 12.65 -0.65 7.56
C SER A 120 13.22 0.62 8.15
N ILE A 121 12.35 1.56 8.51
CA ILE A 121 12.71 2.83 9.15
C ILE A 121 12.12 2.79 10.56
N PRO A 122 12.93 2.48 11.59
CA PRO A 122 12.41 2.21 12.94
C PRO A 122 11.51 3.31 13.51
N PRO A 123 11.82 4.62 13.36
CA PRO A 123 10.91 5.67 13.83
C PRO A 123 9.50 5.60 13.22
N LEU A 124 9.39 5.28 11.93
CA LEU A 124 8.10 5.14 11.25
C LEU A 124 7.37 3.88 11.68
N VAL A 125 8.10 2.78 11.89
CA VAL A 125 7.52 1.52 12.39
C VAL A 125 7.00 1.69 13.82
N ILE A 126 7.71 2.44 14.67
CA ILE A 126 7.27 2.72 16.04
C ILE A 126 5.97 3.55 16.03
N ASP A 127 5.90 4.60 15.21
CA ASP A 127 4.70 5.44 15.11
C ASP A 127 3.49 4.69 14.51
N THR A 128 3.72 3.98 13.40
CA THR A 128 2.63 3.36 12.61
C THR A 128 2.36 1.89 12.96
N GLY A 129 3.18 1.28 13.81
CA GLY A 129 3.10 -0.14 14.19
C GLY A 129 2.09 -0.45 15.30
N ARG A 130 1.63 0.58 16.05
CA ARG A 130 0.76 0.39 17.22
C ARG A 130 -0.50 -0.40 16.86
N GLY A 131 -0.78 -1.45 17.64
CA GLY A 131 -1.95 -2.31 17.47
C GLY A 131 -1.79 -3.39 16.40
N LYS A 132 -0.69 -3.39 15.62
CA LYS A 132 -0.41 -4.40 14.60
C LYS A 132 0.52 -5.48 15.15
N ARG A 133 0.37 -6.70 14.65
CA ARG A 133 1.37 -7.76 14.75
C ARG A 133 2.28 -7.71 13.51
N SER A 134 3.45 -8.32 13.57
CA SER A 134 4.33 -8.42 12.40
C SER A 134 4.89 -9.83 12.24
N CYS A 135 5.15 -10.21 10.99
CA CYS A 135 5.90 -11.39 10.63
C CYS A 135 6.90 -11.07 9.51
N GLN A 136 7.88 -11.97 9.33
CA GLN A 136 8.80 -11.93 8.20
C GLN A 136 8.54 -13.13 7.31
N LEU A 137 8.23 -12.87 6.04
CA LEU A 137 8.04 -13.84 4.98
C LEU A 137 8.72 -13.32 3.72
N ASP A 138 9.77 -14.00 3.27
CA ASP A 138 10.42 -13.72 2.00
C ASP A 138 9.65 -14.38 0.87
N LEU A 139 8.87 -13.60 0.13
CA LEU A 139 8.05 -14.11 -0.97
C LEU A 139 8.85 -14.57 -2.20
N ARG A 140 10.18 -14.66 -2.11
CA ARG A 140 11.03 -15.34 -3.09
C ARG A 140 11.25 -16.81 -2.70
N ASP A 141 11.09 -17.13 -1.43
CA ASP A 141 11.18 -18.48 -0.89
C ASP A 141 9.86 -19.24 -1.04
N ALA A 142 9.96 -20.53 -1.38
CA ALA A 142 8.78 -21.35 -1.65
C ALA A 142 7.99 -21.70 -0.38
N ASP A 143 8.66 -21.82 0.76
CA ASP A 143 8.06 -22.20 2.04
C ASP A 143 7.31 -21.01 2.63
N ASP A 144 7.91 -19.82 2.56
CA ASP A 144 7.28 -18.57 2.95
C ASP A 144 6.08 -18.22 2.06
N LYS A 145 6.14 -18.51 0.75
CA LYS A 145 4.96 -18.42 -0.12
C LYS A 145 3.83 -19.35 0.34
N ARG A 146 4.14 -20.60 0.73
CA ARG A 146 3.13 -21.54 1.25
C ARG A 146 2.56 -21.07 2.59
N ALA A 147 3.39 -20.52 3.47
CA ALA A 147 2.95 -19.91 4.72
C ALA A 147 2.01 -18.72 4.45
N LEU A 148 2.39 -17.83 3.52
CA LEU A 148 1.55 -16.70 3.15
C LEU A 148 0.20 -17.15 2.57
N HIS A 149 0.19 -18.17 1.71
CA HIS A 149 -1.04 -18.67 1.11
C HIS A 149 -2.04 -19.13 2.19
N LYS A 150 -1.57 -19.75 3.28
CA LYS A 150 -2.41 -20.12 4.43
C LYS A 150 -2.96 -18.88 5.15
N LEU A 151 -2.15 -17.84 5.31
CA LEU A 151 -2.59 -16.58 5.91
C LEU A 151 -3.66 -15.90 5.04
N LEU A 152 -3.47 -15.90 3.72
CA LEU A 152 -4.38 -15.28 2.76
C LEU A 152 -5.77 -15.91 2.77
N HIS A 153 -5.86 -17.24 2.91
CA HIS A 153 -7.15 -17.94 3.09
C HIS A 153 -7.91 -17.50 4.34
N GLY A 154 -7.21 -17.04 5.37
CA GLY A 154 -7.81 -16.61 6.63
C GLY A 154 -8.02 -15.09 6.73
N ALA A 155 -7.67 -14.32 5.70
CA ALA A 155 -7.76 -12.87 5.70
C ALA A 155 -9.09 -12.37 5.13
N ASP A 156 -9.56 -11.22 5.58
CA ASP A 156 -10.73 -10.53 5.02
C ASP A 156 -10.32 -9.32 4.18
N VAL A 157 -9.17 -8.74 4.50
CA VAL A 157 -8.61 -7.57 3.81
C VAL A 157 -7.13 -7.79 3.50
N VAL A 158 -6.71 -7.44 2.30
CA VAL A 158 -5.30 -7.25 1.94
C VAL A 158 -5.09 -5.76 1.65
N VAL A 159 -4.04 -5.18 2.23
CA VAL A 159 -3.64 -3.80 1.96
C VAL A 159 -2.23 -3.80 1.40
N GLN A 160 -2.03 -3.18 0.23
CA GLN A 160 -0.72 -3.12 -0.42
C GLN A 160 -0.39 -1.72 -0.90
N GLY A 161 0.90 -1.38 -0.86
CA GLY A 161 1.43 -0.09 -1.31
C GLY A 161 2.68 -0.24 -2.18
N TYR A 162 2.85 -1.39 -2.84
CA TYR A 162 3.90 -1.58 -3.82
C TYR A 162 3.52 -0.91 -5.14
N ARG A 163 4.54 -0.69 -5.97
CA ARG A 163 4.35 -0.35 -7.39
C ARG A 163 3.36 -1.32 -8.04
N PRO A 164 2.62 -0.87 -9.08
CA PRO A 164 1.71 -1.74 -9.81
C PRO A 164 2.37 -3.06 -10.20
N ASN A 165 1.61 -4.14 -10.06
CA ASN A 165 2.01 -5.53 -10.35
C ASN A 165 3.12 -6.12 -9.47
N GLY A 166 3.79 -5.34 -8.61
CA GLY A 166 4.93 -5.83 -7.82
C GLY A 166 4.61 -7.02 -6.90
N LEU A 167 3.45 -7.01 -6.24
CA LEU A 167 2.97 -8.16 -5.47
C LEU A 167 2.25 -9.21 -6.33
N ALA A 168 1.70 -8.82 -7.48
CA ALA A 168 1.03 -9.76 -8.38
C ALA A 168 2.03 -10.77 -8.96
N GLU A 169 3.23 -10.32 -9.32
CA GLU A 169 4.36 -11.16 -9.74
C GLU A 169 4.77 -12.20 -8.67
N LEU A 170 4.47 -11.92 -7.39
CA LEU A 170 4.75 -12.79 -6.25
C LEU A 170 3.55 -13.66 -5.84
N GLY A 171 2.44 -13.61 -6.60
CA GLY A 171 1.24 -14.41 -6.35
C GLY A 171 0.25 -13.78 -5.36
N VAL A 172 0.41 -12.49 -5.03
CA VAL A 172 -0.42 -11.77 -4.04
C VAL A 172 -1.18 -10.61 -4.71
N GLY A 173 -1.49 -10.72 -6.00
CA GLY A 173 -2.32 -9.78 -6.72
C GLY A 173 -3.79 -9.89 -6.35
N ALA A 174 -4.60 -8.89 -6.71
CA ALA A 174 -6.03 -8.84 -6.38
C ALA A 174 -6.80 -10.10 -6.81
N GLU A 175 -6.59 -10.57 -8.05
CA GLU A 175 -7.25 -11.78 -8.54
C GLU A 175 -6.81 -13.05 -7.80
N ALA A 176 -5.51 -13.15 -7.46
CA ALA A 176 -4.99 -14.29 -6.71
C ALA A 176 -5.56 -14.32 -5.29
N ALA A 177 -5.68 -13.15 -4.66
CA ALA A 177 -6.35 -12.98 -3.38
C ALA A 177 -7.84 -13.37 -3.47
N ALA A 178 -8.56 -12.90 -4.49
CA ALA A 178 -9.97 -13.25 -4.68
C ALA A 178 -10.20 -14.75 -4.94
N ARG A 179 -9.28 -15.42 -5.64
CA ARG A 179 -9.29 -16.88 -5.83
C ARG A 179 -9.00 -17.64 -4.53
N ALA A 180 -7.99 -17.21 -3.78
CA ALA A 180 -7.65 -17.83 -2.50
C ALA A 180 -8.77 -17.61 -1.46
N ARG A 181 -9.40 -16.44 -1.48
CA ARG A 181 -10.46 -16.06 -0.56
C ARG A 181 -11.59 -15.33 -1.29
N PRO A 182 -12.63 -16.04 -1.73
CA PRO A 182 -13.83 -15.41 -2.27
C PRO A 182 -14.45 -14.47 -1.24
N GLY A 183 -14.75 -13.23 -1.65
CA GLY A 183 -15.31 -12.17 -0.79
C GLY A 183 -14.26 -11.25 -0.14
N ILE A 184 -12.97 -11.44 -0.41
CA ILE A 184 -11.90 -10.60 0.14
C ILE A 184 -11.97 -9.16 -0.39
N VAL A 185 -11.59 -8.21 0.46
CA VAL A 185 -11.33 -6.82 0.05
C VAL A 185 -9.84 -6.66 -0.23
N TYR A 186 -9.50 -6.19 -1.44
CA TYR A 186 -8.12 -5.90 -1.81
C TYR A 186 -7.92 -4.40 -2.00
N VAL A 187 -7.07 -3.79 -1.18
CA VAL A 187 -6.78 -2.36 -1.18
C VAL A 187 -5.41 -2.12 -1.79
N SER A 188 -5.38 -1.28 -2.83
CA SER A 188 -4.17 -0.85 -3.52
C SER A 188 -3.95 0.63 -3.32
N LEU A 189 -2.78 1.01 -2.78
CA LEU A 189 -2.33 2.39 -2.69
C LEU A 189 -1.18 2.63 -3.67
N SER A 190 -1.23 3.73 -4.41
CA SER A 190 -0.19 4.13 -5.35
C SER A 190 0.10 5.63 -5.22
N ALA A 191 1.35 6.03 -5.49
CA ALA A 191 1.76 7.43 -5.37
C ALA A 191 1.18 8.32 -6.47
N TYR A 192 1.02 7.78 -7.69
CA TYR A 192 0.66 8.56 -8.88
C TYR A 192 -0.66 8.13 -9.51
N GLY A 193 -1.38 7.17 -8.94
CA GLY A 193 -2.59 6.59 -9.54
C GLY A 193 -2.30 5.48 -10.55
N HIS A 194 -3.34 5.03 -11.25
CA HIS A 194 -3.33 3.86 -12.14
C HIS A 194 -3.52 4.24 -13.63
N VAL A 195 -3.58 5.54 -13.95
CA VAL A 195 -3.68 6.07 -15.32
C VAL A 195 -2.60 7.11 -15.56
N GLY A 196 -2.40 7.46 -16.84
CA GLY A 196 -1.45 8.48 -17.25
C GLY A 196 0.00 7.99 -17.30
N PRO A 197 0.93 8.85 -17.74
CA PRO A 197 2.33 8.47 -17.97
C PRO A 197 3.08 8.01 -16.73
N TRP A 198 2.61 8.35 -15.52
CA TRP A 198 3.24 7.93 -14.26
C TRP A 198 2.55 6.76 -13.58
N ALA A 199 1.57 6.11 -14.21
CA ALA A 199 0.87 4.97 -13.63
C ALA A 199 1.83 3.88 -13.13
N GLY A 200 2.91 3.59 -13.88
CA GLY A 200 3.93 2.60 -13.52
C GLY A 200 5.12 3.15 -12.71
N LYS A 201 5.14 4.46 -12.39
CA LYS A 201 6.28 5.13 -11.76
C LYS A 201 6.36 4.78 -10.27
N ARG A 202 7.58 4.64 -9.74
CA ARG A 202 7.84 4.45 -8.31
C ARG A 202 7.68 5.77 -7.57
N GLY A 203 6.98 5.77 -6.43
CA GLY A 203 6.79 6.93 -5.56
C GLY A 203 6.77 6.53 -4.09
#